data_AF-A0A4U8UVX4-F1
#
_entry.id   AF-A0A4U8UVX4-F1
#
_cell.length_a   1.000
_cell.length_b   1.000
_cell.length_c   1.000
_cell.angle_alpha   90.00
_cell.angle_beta   90.00
_cell.angle_gamma   90.00
#
_symmetry.space_group_name_H-M   'P 1'
#
loop_
_entity.id
_entity.type
_entity.pdbx_description
1 polymer ?
#
loop_
_entity_poly.entity_id
_entity_poly.type
_entity_poly.pdbx_seq_one_letter_code
_entity_poly.pdbx_strand_id
1 'polypeptide(L)'
;MLLANALVLNRSKLFRRSRRLSQSLELVGQSSQLALSRMALSAARGVTQVMNRCEDAKSSGFLDLSNCSLMYIADAIYLVLKGHNITKCSLKNNSLKKFPKKMIDRFPGMMIFNMEGNELEEAPEELSSWVSMKGINFAHNKLIRFPEQLYAMKELSFLDLSGNPIEDIDVDTLYSELPLLQQFTVKNLNLPAETVDMLKNHSKKPKKIIINM
;
A
#
# COMPACT_ATOMS: atom_id res chain seq x y z
N MET A 1 -16.16 -30.75 -69.47
CA MET A 1 -15.07 -29.82 -69.09
C MET A 1 -15.46 -28.73 -68.07
N LEU A 2 -16.74 -28.40 -67.85
CA LEU A 2 -17.14 -27.28 -66.97
C LEU A 2 -17.22 -27.60 -65.46
N LEU A 3 -17.36 -28.87 -65.05
CA LEU A 3 -17.46 -29.25 -63.62
C LEU A 3 -16.10 -29.31 -62.89
N ALA A 4 -14.98 -29.48 -63.60
CA ALA A 4 -13.64 -29.57 -63.00
C ALA A 4 -13.10 -28.20 -62.53
N ASN A 5 -13.42 -27.10 -63.23
CA ASN A 5 -12.91 -25.77 -62.89
C ASN A 5 -13.55 -25.14 -61.64
N ALA A 6 -14.81 -25.47 -61.34
CA ALA A 6 -15.50 -24.96 -60.14
C ALA A 6 -14.96 -25.57 -58.83
N LEU A 7 -14.59 -26.86 -58.85
CA LEU A 7 -13.98 -27.56 -57.71
C LEU A 7 -12.56 -27.05 -57.40
N VAL A 8 -11.76 -26.72 -58.43
CA VAL A 8 -10.40 -26.18 -58.27
C VAL A 8 -10.43 -24.76 -57.69
N LEU A 9 -11.35 -23.89 -58.17
CA LEU A 9 -11.48 -22.53 -57.66
C LEU A 9 -11.92 -22.51 -56.19
N ASN A 10 -12.83 -23.40 -55.78
CA ASN A 10 -13.33 -23.46 -54.40
C ASN A 10 -12.24 -23.95 -53.42
N ARG A 11 -11.43 -24.94 -53.84
CA ARG A 11 -10.25 -25.39 -53.05
C ARG A 11 -9.22 -24.28 -52.86
N SER A 12 -8.96 -23.46 -53.89
CA SER A 12 -7.97 -22.36 -53.79
C SER A 12 -8.41 -21.25 -52.83
N LYS A 13 -9.71 -20.91 -52.79
CA LYS A 13 -10.28 -19.93 -51.86
C LYS A 13 -10.28 -20.45 -50.42
N LEU A 14 -10.62 -21.72 -50.21
CA LEU A 14 -10.54 -22.38 -48.91
C LEU A 14 -9.10 -22.44 -48.38
N PHE A 15 -8.13 -22.77 -49.24
CA PHE A 15 -6.71 -22.81 -48.86
C PHE A 15 -6.17 -21.41 -48.47
N ARG A 16 -6.52 -20.37 -49.24
CA ARG A 16 -6.14 -18.98 -48.90
C ARG A 16 -6.78 -18.51 -47.59
N ARG A 17 -8.01 -18.92 -47.30
CA ARG A 17 -8.70 -18.57 -46.06
C ARG A 17 -8.12 -19.30 -44.84
N SER A 18 -7.78 -20.58 -44.99
CA SER A 18 -7.07 -21.38 -43.98
C SER A 18 -5.68 -20.81 -43.66
N ARG A 19 -4.90 -20.42 -44.68
CA ARG A 19 -3.57 -19.83 -44.51
C ARG A 19 -3.59 -18.45 -43.84
N ARG A 20 -4.64 -17.66 -44.09
CA ARG A 20 -4.86 -16.39 -43.37
C ARG A 20 -5.24 -16.61 -41.91
N LEU A 21 -6.09 -17.61 -41.63
CA LEU A 21 -6.46 -17.98 -40.27
C LEU A 21 -5.25 -18.49 -39.47
N SER A 22 -4.39 -19.32 -40.06
CA SER A 22 -3.16 -19.79 -39.40
C SER A 22 -2.18 -18.65 -39.11
N GLN A 23 -1.96 -17.73 -40.07
CA GLN A 23 -1.14 -16.53 -39.82
C GLN A 23 -1.73 -15.63 -38.73
N SER A 24 -3.05 -15.42 -38.69
CA SER A 24 -3.66 -14.63 -37.63
C SER A 24 -3.55 -15.29 -36.25
N LEU A 25 -3.67 -16.63 -36.17
CA LEU A 25 -3.49 -17.38 -34.93
C LEU A 25 -2.03 -17.34 -34.45
N GLU A 26 -1.06 -17.42 -35.37
CA GLU A 26 0.37 -17.27 -35.06
C GLU A 26 0.71 -15.86 -34.56
N LEU A 27 0.16 -14.81 -35.19
CA LEU A 27 0.37 -13.42 -34.77
C LEU A 27 -0.24 -13.15 -33.38
N VAL A 28 -1.42 -13.70 -33.09
CA VAL A 28 -2.03 -13.65 -31.74
C VAL A 28 -1.21 -14.45 -30.73
N GLY A 29 -0.65 -15.60 -31.12
CA GLY A 29 0.26 -16.40 -30.29
C GLY A 29 1.59 -15.68 -29.96
N GLN A 30 2.20 -15.00 -30.92
CA GLN A 30 3.44 -14.25 -30.73
C GLN A 30 3.23 -12.98 -29.88
N SER A 31 2.15 -12.25 -30.11
CA SER A 31 1.84 -11.04 -29.34
C SER A 31 1.48 -11.35 -27.89
N SER A 32 0.79 -12.47 -27.63
CA SER A 32 0.54 -12.96 -26.26
C SER A 32 1.80 -13.45 -25.56
N GLN A 33 2.69 -14.19 -26.23
CA GLN A 33 4.00 -14.59 -25.67
C GLN A 33 4.91 -13.39 -25.38
N LEU A 34 4.95 -12.40 -26.27
CA LEU A 34 5.73 -11.18 -26.07
C LEU A 34 5.20 -10.38 -24.85
N ALA A 35 3.88 -10.25 -24.71
CA ALA A 35 3.27 -9.61 -23.56
C ALA A 35 3.63 -10.35 -22.25
N LEU A 36 3.52 -11.68 -22.23
CA LEU A 36 3.92 -12.52 -21.09
C LEU A 36 5.41 -12.34 -20.73
N SER A 37 6.31 -12.33 -21.72
CA SER A 37 7.74 -12.14 -21.48
C SER A 37 8.07 -10.76 -20.89
N ARG A 38 7.38 -9.71 -21.35
CA ARG A 38 7.54 -8.34 -20.83
C ARG A 38 7.01 -8.23 -19.39
N MET A 39 5.87 -8.87 -19.11
CA MET A 39 5.33 -8.94 -17.75
C MET A 39 6.27 -9.68 -16.80
N ALA A 40 6.81 -10.84 -17.22
CA ALA A 40 7.77 -11.61 -16.44
C ALA A 40 9.06 -10.82 -16.15
N LEU A 41 9.60 -10.10 -17.15
CA LEU A 41 10.77 -9.25 -16.96
C LEU A 41 10.49 -8.06 -16.04
N SER A 42 9.31 -7.45 -16.15
CA SER A 42 8.88 -6.37 -15.26
C SER A 42 8.73 -6.86 -13.81
N ALA A 43 8.13 -8.04 -13.62
CA ALA A 43 8.01 -8.67 -12.32
C ALA A 43 9.39 -9.00 -11.74
N ALA A 44 10.32 -9.55 -12.54
CA ALA A 44 11.68 -9.84 -12.12
C ALA A 44 12.42 -8.57 -11.67
N ARG A 45 12.31 -7.47 -12.42
CA ARG A 45 12.89 -6.18 -12.02
C ARG A 45 12.30 -5.65 -10.72
N GLY A 46 10.98 -5.78 -10.54
CA GLY A 46 10.31 -5.41 -9.29
C GLY A 46 10.83 -6.22 -8.10
N VAL A 47 11.00 -7.53 -8.26
CA VAL A 47 11.57 -8.39 -7.21
C VAL A 47 13.01 -8.00 -6.89
N THR A 48 13.87 -7.82 -7.90
CA THR A 48 15.26 -7.37 -7.68
C THR A 48 15.31 -6.03 -6.97
N GLN A 49 14.44 -5.09 -7.36
CA GLN A 49 14.37 -3.78 -6.72
C GLN A 49 14.00 -3.91 -5.24
N VAL A 50 12.96 -4.67 -4.89
CA VAL A 50 12.54 -4.91 -3.50
C VAL A 50 13.68 -5.53 -2.70
N MET A 51 14.38 -6.52 -3.27
CA MET A 51 15.50 -7.18 -2.61
C MET A 51 16.66 -6.21 -2.33
N ASN A 52 17.03 -5.35 -3.28
CA ASN A 52 18.06 -4.34 -3.06
C ASN A 52 17.69 -3.39 -1.91
N ARG A 53 16.43 -2.94 -1.86
CA ARG A 53 15.95 -2.07 -0.78
C ARG A 53 15.95 -2.77 0.58
N CYS A 54 15.71 -4.09 0.62
CA CYS A 54 15.89 -4.88 1.82
C CYS A 54 17.35 -4.95 2.27
N GLU A 55 18.30 -5.13 1.33
CA GLU A 55 19.73 -5.11 1.66
C GLU A 55 20.16 -3.74 2.21
N ASP A 56 19.71 -2.64 1.62
CA ASP A 56 19.97 -1.28 2.13
C ASP A 56 19.38 -1.09 3.54
N ALA A 57 18.20 -1.65 3.79
CA ALA A 57 17.54 -1.58 5.09
C ALA A 57 18.33 -2.28 6.21
N LYS A 58 19.11 -3.32 5.90
CA LYS A 58 19.93 -4.04 6.89
C LYS A 58 20.96 -3.16 7.57
N SER A 59 21.51 -2.20 6.84
CA SER A 59 22.54 -1.27 7.34
C SER A 59 21.94 0.05 7.84
N SER A 60 20.90 0.56 7.18
CA SER A 60 20.30 1.85 7.49
C SER A 60 19.22 1.80 8.58
N GLY A 61 18.61 0.63 8.81
CA GLY A 61 17.43 0.47 9.66
C GLY A 61 16.15 1.08 9.07
N PHE A 62 16.18 1.51 7.81
CA PHE A 62 15.03 2.06 7.08
C PHE A 62 14.66 1.16 5.90
N LEU A 63 13.45 0.59 5.95
CA LEU A 63 12.89 -0.22 4.89
C LEU A 63 11.95 0.62 4.01
N ASP A 64 12.37 0.96 2.80
CA ASP A 64 11.51 1.63 1.83
C ASP A 64 10.95 0.65 0.80
N LEU A 65 9.66 0.33 0.88
CA LEU A 65 8.93 -0.46 -0.12
C LEU A 65 7.85 0.37 -0.81
N SER A 66 8.07 1.68 -0.92
CA SER A 66 7.10 2.58 -1.56
C SER A 66 7.04 2.38 -3.07
N ASN A 67 5.85 2.54 -3.65
CA ASN A 67 5.58 2.43 -5.10
C ASN A 67 6.03 1.09 -5.70
N CYS A 68 5.80 -0.02 -4.99
CA CYS A 68 6.16 -1.37 -5.42
C CYS A 68 4.95 -2.18 -5.93
N SER A 69 3.77 -1.55 -6.05
CA SER A 69 2.51 -2.19 -6.44
C SER A 69 2.17 -3.42 -5.58
N LEU A 70 2.52 -3.38 -4.30
CA LEU A 70 2.34 -4.49 -3.37
C LEU A 70 0.86 -4.63 -2.96
N MET A 71 0.33 -5.84 -3.04
CA MET A 71 -0.99 -6.19 -2.48
C MET A 71 -0.87 -6.81 -1.08
N TYR A 72 0.29 -7.38 -0.77
CA TYR A 72 0.68 -7.89 0.55
C TYR A 72 2.22 -7.87 0.66
N ILE A 73 2.73 -8.00 1.87
CA ILE A 73 4.17 -8.15 2.12
C ILE A 73 4.52 -9.64 2.12
N ALA A 74 5.41 -10.06 1.23
CA ALA A 74 5.83 -11.45 1.11
C ALA A 74 6.73 -11.88 2.28
N ASP A 75 6.61 -13.15 2.69
CA ASP A 75 7.35 -13.67 3.85
C ASP A 75 8.88 -13.64 3.68
N ALA A 76 9.35 -13.70 2.44
CA ALA A 76 10.77 -13.57 2.11
C ALA A 76 11.39 -12.27 2.65
N ILE A 77 10.64 -11.16 2.70
CA ILE A 77 11.11 -9.88 3.23
C ILE A 77 11.45 -10.01 4.72
N TYR A 78 10.59 -10.67 5.50
CA TYR A 78 10.85 -10.90 6.93
C TYR A 78 12.02 -11.84 7.17
N LEU A 79 12.23 -12.81 6.27
CA LEU A 79 13.37 -13.74 6.35
C LEU A 79 14.69 -13.02 6.07
N VAL A 80 14.73 -12.19 5.04
CA VAL A 80 15.93 -11.43 4.64
C VAL A 80 16.33 -10.43 5.71
N LEU A 81 15.35 -9.79 6.35
CA LEU A 81 15.60 -8.77 7.39
C LEU A 81 15.71 -9.36 8.80
N LYS A 82 15.68 -10.69 8.94
CA LYS A 82 15.76 -11.36 10.24
C LYS A 82 17.08 -11.00 10.94
N GLY A 83 16.99 -10.52 12.18
CA GLY A 83 18.16 -10.14 12.98
C GLY A 83 18.68 -8.72 12.72
N HIS A 84 18.02 -7.96 11.83
CA HIS A 84 18.33 -6.55 11.61
C HIS A 84 17.32 -5.65 12.32
N ASN A 85 17.80 -4.53 12.85
CA ASN A 85 16.96 -3.58 13.57
C ASN A 85 16.33 -2.57 12.61
N ILE A 86 15.07 -2.81 12.23
CA ILE A 86 14.30 -1.89 11.41
C ILE A 86 13.52 -0.95 12.33
N THR A 87 13.82 0.34 12.23
CA THR A 87 13.20 1.41 13.04
C THR A 87 12.31 2.32 12.22
N LYS A 88 12.43 2.27 10.89
CA LYS A 88 11.61 3.06 9.97
C LYS A 88 11.15 2.19 8.81
N CYS A 89 9.90 2.31 8.41
CA CYS A 89 9.39 1.60 7.24
C CYS A 89 8.39 2.47 6.46
N SER A 90 8.51 2.47 5.13
CA SER A 90 7.59 3.12 4.21
C SER A 90 7.01 2.12 3.22
N LEU A 91 5.69 1.99 3.22
CA LEU A 91 4.87 1.20 2.30
C LEU A 91 3.99 2.10 1.44
N LYS A 92 4.39 3.36 1.27
CA LYS A 92 3.61 4.40 0.59
C LYS A 92 3.26 3.99 -0.85
N ASN A 93 2.06 4.34 -1.30
CA ASN A 93 1.58 4.16 -2.67
C ASN A 93 1.67 2.70 -3.13
N ASN A 94 1.01 1.80 -2.41
CA ASN A 94 0.82 0.40 -2.79
C ASN A 94 -0.69 0.10 -2.82
N SER A 95 -1.07 -1.17 -2.92
CA SER A 95 -2.47 -1.62 -2.93
C SER A 95 -2.76 -2.54 -1.74
N LEU A 96 -2.19 -2.20 -0.57
CA LEU A 96 -2.37 -2.99 0.66
C LEU A 96 -3.75 -2.74 1.23
N LYS A 97 -4.59 -3.78 1.23
CA LYS A 97 -5.92 -3.75 1.87
C LYS A 97 -5.88 -4.06 3.36
N LYS A 98 -4.90 -4.87 3.76
CA LYS A 98 -4.72 -5.33 5.14
C LYS A 98 -3.40 -4.82 5.68
N PHE A 99 -3.39 -4.50 6.96
CA PHE A 99 -2.17 -4.17 7.67
C PHE A 99 -1.21 -5.38 7.70
N PRO A 100 0.10 -5.19 7.45
CA PRO A 100 1.08 -6.27 7.49
C PRO A 100 1.45 -6.62 8.94
N LYS A 101 0.55 -7.26 9.68
CA LYS A 101 0.70 -7.48 11.13
C LYS A 101 1.97 -8.20 11.56
N LYS A 102 2.53 -9.06 10.71
CA LYS A 102 3.84 -9.71 10.95
C LYS A 102 4.98 -8.69 11.13
N MET A 103 4.88 -7.47 10.59
CA MET A 103 5.85 -6.41 10.84
C MET A 103 5.91 -6.01 12.32
N ILE A 104 4.79 -6.11 13.03
CA ILE A 104 4.71 -5.73 14.44
C ILE A 104 5.59 -6.66 15.28
N ASP A 105 5.43 -7.96 15.08
CA ASP A 105 6.22 -8.99 15.77
C ASP A 105 7.69 -8.98 15.35
N ARG A 106 7.97 -8.67 14.08
CA ARG A 106 9.33 -8.73 13.52
C ARG A 106 10.16 -7.49 13.84
N PHE A 107 9.51 -6.34 13.96
CA PHE A 107 10.17 -5.05 14.14
C PHE A 107 9.54 -4.30 15.33
N PRO A 108 9.71 -4.81 16.57
CA PRO A 108 9.09 -4.20 17.75
C PRO A 108 9.65 -2.80 18.08
N GLY A 109 10.86 -2.50 17.60
CA GLY A 109 11.51 -1.19 17.74
C GLY A 109 11.15 -0.16 16.66
N MET A 110 10.06 -0.39 15.90
CA MET A 110 9.59 0.56 14.88
C MET A 110 9.29 1.93 15.53
N MET A 111 9.78 2.99 14.90
CA MET A 111 9.60 4.38 15.33
C MET A 111 8.84 5.21 14.30
N ILE A 112 9.00 4.93 13.01
CA ILE A 112 8.32 5.65 11.93
C ILE A 112 7.71 4.65 10.96
N PHE A 113 6.42 4.80 10.70
CA PHE A 113 5.70 3.93 9.80
C PHE A 113 4.80 4.73 8.85
N ASN A 114 4.96 4.49 7.56
CA ASN A 114 4.20 5.17 6.53
C ASN A 114 3.46 4.14 5.66
N MET A 115 2.12 4.18 5.66
CA MET A 115 1.26 3.43 4.74
C MET A 115 0.38 4.35 3.90
N GLU A 116 0.81 5.60 3.67
CA GLU A 116 0.07 6.56 2.85
C GLU A 116 -0.29 5.99 1.48
N GLY A 117 -1.50 6.27 0.99
CA GLY A 117 -1.89 5.91 -0.38
C GLY A 117 -2.01 4.39 -0.56
N ASN A 118 -2.72 3.73 0.34
CA ASN A 118 -3.07 2.32 0.26
C ASN A 118 -4.60 2.15 0.34
N GLU A 119 -5.07 0.92 0.52
CA GLU A 119 -6.49 0.58 0.61
C GLU A 119 -6.84 0.07 2.02
N LEU A 120 -6.15 0.55 3.05
CA LEU A 120 -6.30 0.05 4.41
C LEU A 120 -7.67 0.42 5.00
N GLU A 121 -8.46 -0.58 5.35
CA GLU A 121 -9.81 -0.39 5.92
C GLU A 121 -9.80 -0.35 7.47
N GLU A 122 -8.88 -1.07 8.10
CA GLU A 122 -8.75 -1.16 9.55
C GLU A 122 -7.29 -1.33 9.98
N ALA A 123 -6.97 -0.85 11.19
CA ALA A 123 -5.72 -1.17 11.86
C ALA A 123 -5.89 -2.43 12.72
N PRO A 124 -4.85 -3.27 12.87
CA PRO A 124 -4.94 -4.50 13.66
C PRO A 124 -4.83 -4.21 15.16
N GLU A 125 -5.42 -5.06 16.01
CA GLU A 125 -5.33 -4.94 17.47
C GLU A 125 -3.88 -4.96 17.96
N GLU A 126 -3.04 -5.76 17.31
CA GLU A 126 -1.62 -5.93 17.64
C GLU A 126 -0.84 -4.61 17.48
N LEU A 127 -1.37 -3.61 16.76
CA LEU A 127 -0.74 -2.30 16.54
C LEU A 127 -0.37 -1.59 17.85
N SER A 128 -1.10 -1.88 18.94
CA SER A 128 -0.83 -1.39 20.28
C SER A 128 0.55 -1.80 20.84
N SER A 129 1.16 -2.85 20.28
CA SER A 129 2.49 -3.37 20.72
C SER A 129 3.65 -2.48 20.29
N TRP A 130 3.44 -1.56 19.34
CA TRP A 130 4.45 -0.65 18.82
C TRP A 130 4.64 0.58 19.73
N VAL A 131 5.08 0.34 20.96
CA VAL A 131 5.22 1.36 22.01
C VAL A 131 6.32 2.40 21.74
N SER A 132 7.26 2.11 20.83
CA SER A 132 8.36 3.02 20.44
C SER A 132 8.02 3.98 19.31
N MET A 133 6.76 3.97 18.82
CA MET A 133 6.34 4.74 17.67
C MET A 133 6.35 6.24 17.95
N LYS A 134 6.96 6.98 17.02
CA LYS A 134 7.07 8.45 17.03
C LYS A 134 6.32 9.10 15.88
N GLY A 135 6.15 8.40 14.76
CA GLY A 135 5.48 8.93 13.58
C GLY A 135 4.68 7.89 12.82
N ILE A 136 3.40 8.18 12.59
CA ILE A 136 2.51 7.36 11.74
C ILE A 136 1.92 8.22 10.64
N ASN A 137 1.96 7.70 9.42
CA ASN A 137 1.21 8.24 8.30
C ASN A 137 0.31 7.16 7.71
N PHE A 138 -0.99 7.31 7.92
CA PHE A 138 -2.05 6.48 7.31
C PHE A 138 -2.92 7.30 6.34
N ALA A 139 -2.43 8.45 5.86
CA ALA A 139 -3.20 9.28 4.96
C ALA A 139 -3.57 8.55 3.65
N HIS A 140 -4.67 8.96 3.02
CA HIS A 140 -5.17 8.40 1.77
C HIS A 140 -5.35 6.88 1.82
N ASN A 141 -6.10 6.42 2.82
CA ASN A 141 -6.52 5.02 2.98
C ASN A 141 -8.07 4.96 3.01
N LYS A 142 -8.63 3.89 3.59
CA LYS A 142 -10.07 3.62 3.70
C LYS A 142 -10.51 3.41 5.15
N LEU A 143 -9.78 3.97 6.11
CA LEU A 143 -10.11 3.87 7.53
C LEU A 143 -11.44 4.58 7.81
N ILE A 144 -12.45 3.84 8.25
CA ILE A 144 -13.78 4.39 8.60
C ILE A 144 -13.82 4.90 10.04
N ARG A 145 -12.97 4.34 10.90
CA ARG A 145 -12.88 4.70 12.32
C ARG A 145 -11.46 5.10 12.69
N PHE A 146 -11.34 5.92 13.72
CA PHE A 146 -10.06 6.17 14.35
C PHE A 146 -9.51 4.84 14.92
N PRO A 147 -8.24 4.49 14.66
CA PRO A 147 -7.62 3.30 15.22
C PRO A 147 -7.23 3.52 16.68
N GLU A 148 -8.10 3.12 17.62
CA GLU A 148 -7.91 3.29 19.07
C GLU A 148 -6.61 2.66 19.60
N GLN A 149 -6.06 1.67 18.90
CA GLN A 149 -4.75 1.07 19.23
C GLN A 149 -3.61 2.10 19.25
N LEU A 150 -3.76 3.23 18.55
CA LEU A 150 -2.81 4.32 18.59
C LEU A 150 -2.67 4.93 19.98
N TYR A 151 -3.70 4.87 20.83
CA TYR A 151 -3.65 5.41 22.20
C TYR A 151 -2.57 4.75 23.07
N ALA A 152 -2.12 3.53 22.73
CA ALA A 152 -1.01 2.87 23.41
C ALA A 152 0.36 3.50 23.12
N MET A 153 0.50 4.30 22.05
CA MET A 153 1.77 4.85 21.57
C MET A 153 2.11 6.18 22.24
N LYS A 154 2.55 6.13 23.50
CA LYS A 154 2.81 7.33 24.32
C LYS A 154 3.90 8.25 23.76
N GLU A 155 4.79 7.71 22.93
CA GLU A 155 5.88 8.43 22.26
C GLU A 155 5.48 9.05 20.92
N LEU A 156 4.21 8.89 20.49
CA LEU A 156 3.76 9.34 19.17
C LEU A 156 3.77 10.87 19.10
N SER A 157 4.61 11.40 18.21
CA SER A 157 4.80 12.83 18.02
C SER A 157 4.18 13.35 16.71
N PHE A 158 3.98 12.48 15.72
CA PHE A 158 3.39 12.81 14.43
C PHE A 158 2.33 11.79 14.04
N LEU A 159 1.15 12.26 13.68
CA LEU A 159 0.07 11.45 13.15
C LEU A 159 -0.60 12.15 11.96
N ASP A 160 -0.73 11.43 10.84
CA ASP A 160 -1.50 11.87 9.68
C ASP A 160 -2.54 10.81 9.31
N LEU A 161 -3.81 11.22 9.34
CA LEU A 161 -4.97 10.41 8.98
C LEU A 161 -5.71 10.98 7.77
N SER A 162 -5.18 12.00 7.10
CA SER A 162 -5.85 12.75 6.05
C SER A 162 -6.43 11.87 4.93
N GLY A 163 -7.56 12.26 4.34
CA GLY A 163 -8.13 11.56 3.18
C GLY A 163 -8.60 10.15 3.48
N ASN A 164 -8.98 9.88 4.73
CA ASN A 164 -9.72 8.68 5.14
C ASN A 164 -11.19 9.03 5.39
N PRO A 165 -12.13 8.09 5.19
CA PRO A 165 -13.54 8.28 5.51
C PRO A 165 -13.81 8.16 7.04
N ILE A 166 -12.94 8.70 7.89
CA ILE A 166 -13.14 8.66 9.34
C ILE A 166 -14.29 9.58 9.71
N GLU A 167 -15.27 9.03 10.42
CA GLU A 167 -16.50 9.74 10.80
C GLU A 167 -16.44 10.32 12.21
N ASP A 168 -15.62 9.75 13.10
CA ASP A 168 -15.54 10.21 14.48
C ASP A 168 -14.15 10.00 15.08
N ILE A 169 -13.80 10.88 16.02
CA ILE A 169 -12.57 10.88 16.80
C ILE A 169 -12.91 11.37 18.21
N ASP A 170 -12.68 10.54 19.22
CA ASP A 170 -12.73 10.97 20.61
C ASP A 170 -11.53 11.88 20.91
N VAL A 171 -11.78 13.20 20.85
CA VAL A 171 -10.75 14.24 20.99
C VAL A 171 -10.14 14.27 22.39
N ASP A 172 -10.96 14.05 23.42
CA ASP A 172 -10.54 14.13 24.81
C ASP A 172 -9.61 12.97 25.16
N THR A 173 -9.99 11.76 24.73
CA THR A 173 -9.15 10.56 24.85
C THR A 173 -7.89 10.72 24.01
N LEU A 174 -7.99 11.15 22.74
CA LEU A 174 -6.85 11.35 21.86
C LEU A 174 -5.76 12.23 22.49
N TYR A 175 -6.13 13.40 22.99
CA TYR A 175 -5.15 14.34 23.54
C TYR A 175 -4.70 14.00 24.97
N SER A 176 -5.47 13.20 25.70
CA SER A 176 -5.06 12.72 27.02
C SER A 176 -4.11 11.51 26.90
N GLU A 177 -4.36 10.61 25.95
CA GLU A 177 -3.59 9.39 25.76
C GLU A 177 -2.32 9.62 24.91
N LEU A 178 -2.27 10.66 24.08
CA LEU A 178 -1.10 11.03 23.26
C LEU A 178 -0.46 12.36 23.71
N PRO A 179 0.14 12.42 24.91
CA PRO A 179 0.65 13.67 25.50
C PRO A 179 1.83 14.28 24.72
N LEU A 180 2.54 13.48 23.94
CA LEU A 180 3.70 13.92 23.15
C LEU A 180 3.36 14.28 21.71
N LEU A 181 2.08 14.24 21.32
CA LEU A 181 1.67 14.55 19.96
C LEU A 181 1.99 16.03 19.64
N GLN A 182 2.88 16.24 18.68
CA GLN A 182 3.31 17.59 18.26
C GLN A 182 2.61 18.03 16.98
N GLN A 183 2.40 17.10 16.06
CA GLN A 183 1.70 17.34 14.80
C GLN A 183 0.59 16.33 14.58
N PHE A 184 -0.62 16.84 14.35
CA PHE A 184 -1.78 16.05 13.96
C PHE A 184 -2.42 16.61 12.70
N THR A 185 -2.62 15.75 11.70
CA THR A 185 -3.12 16.13 10.38
C THR A 185 -4.36 15.29 10.05
N VAL A 186 -5.49 15.97 9.85
CA VAL A 186 -6.82 15.37 9.62
C VAL A 186 -7.56 16.11 8.51
N LYS A 187 -6.94 16.15 7.33
CA LYS A 187 -7.51 16.81 6.15
C LYS A 187 -8.53 15.90 5.49
N ASN A 188 -9.59 16.46 4.92
CA ASN A 188 -10.56 15.75 4.08
C ASN A 188 -11.11 14.48 4.78
N LEU A 189 -11.49 14.60 6.05
CA LEU A 189 -12.20 13.57 6.81
C LEU A 189 -13.69 13.90 6.89
N ASN A 190 -14.52 12.92 7.23
CA ASN A 190 -15.97 13.09 7.35
C ASN A 190 -16.40 13.40 8.79
N LEU A 191 -15.69 14.32 9.47
CA LEU A 191 -15.92 14.61 10.88
C LEU A 191 -17.09 15.59 11.08
N PRO A 192 -17.90 15.43 12.14
CA PRO A 192 -18.87 16.44 12.57
C PRO A 192 -18.20 17.79 12.88
N ALA A 193 -18.94 18.87 12.68
CA ALA A 193 -18.46 20.22 12.98
C ALA A 193 -18.04 20.38 14.45
N GLU A 194 -18.77 19.75 15.37
CA GLU A 194 -18.45 19.73 16.81
C GLU A 194 -17.09 19.08 17.07
N THR A 195 -16.81 17.91 16.50
CA THR A 195 -15.52 17.23 16.61
C THR A 195 -14.38 18.10 16.06
N VAL A 196 -14.61 18.78 14.94
CA VAL A 196 -13.63 19.71 14.35
C VAL A 196 -13.35 20.90 15.28
N ASP A 197 -14.38 21.46 15.91
CA ASP A 197 -14.23 22.57 16.84
C ASP A 197 -13.49 22.15 18.12
N MET A 198 -13.82 20.96 18.65
CA MET A 198 -13.08 20.35 19.77
C MET A 198 -11.60 20.16 19.40
N LEU A 199 -11.30 19.59 18.23
CA LEU A 199 -9.92 19.38 17.78
C LEU A 199 -9.11 20.69 17.75
N LYS A 200 -9.70 21.80 17.32
CA LYS A 200 -9.03 23.11 17.21
C LYS A 200 -8.87 23.84 18.54
N ASN A 201 -9.83 23.68 19.45
CA ASN A 201 -9.96 24.53 20.63
C ASN A 201 -9.65 23.81 21.94
N HIS A 202 -9.43 22.50 21.93
CA HIS A 202 -9.09 21.74 23.13
C HIS A 202 -7.79 22.24 23.79
N SER A 203 -7.77 22.26 25.13
CA SER A 203 -6.66 22.81 25.94
C SER A 203 -5.34 22.05 25.78
N LYS A 204 -5.43 20.73 25.54
CA LYS A 204 -4.29 19.82 25.31
C LYS A 204 -3.93 19.60 23.84
N LYS A 205 -4.42 20.44 22.92
CA LYS A 205 -4.17 20.25 21.49
C LYS A 205 -2.66 20.25 21.16
N PRO A 206 -2.24 19.52 20.12
CA PRO A 206 -0.85 19.48 19.68
C PRO A 206 -0.40 20.87 19.17
N LYS A 207 0.92 21.10 19.17
CA LYS A 207 1.53 22.36 18.70
C LYS A 207 1.10 22.73 17.28
N LYS A 208 0.95 21.73 16.41
CA LYS A 208 0.57 21.90 15.02
C LYS A 208 -0.59 20.98 14.69
N ILE A 209 -1.77 21.57 14.54
CA ILE A 209 -2.93 20.87 14.03
C ILE A 209 -3.26 21.38 12.64
N ILE A 210 -3.44 20.46 11.70
CA ILE A 210 -3.78 20.81 10.32
C ILE A 210 -5.10 20.15 9.97
N ILE A 211 -6.12 21.00 9.82
CA ILE A 211 -7.49 20.60 9.51
C ILE A 211 -7.95 21.46 8.33
N ASN A 212 -8.36 20.81 7.25
CA ASN A 212 -9.16 21.42 6.21
C ASN A 212 -10.19 20.39 5.77
N MET A 213 -11.45 20.83 5.74
CA MET A 213 -12.61 20.04 5.35
C MET A 213 -12.86 20.24 3.86
#